data_AF-A0A2G7GVU9-F1
#
_entry.id   AF-A0A2G7GVU9-F1
#
_cell.length_a   1.000
_cell.length_b   1.000
_cell.length_c   1.000
_cell.angle_alpha   90.00
_cell.angle_beta   90.00
_cell.angle_gamma   90.00
#
_symmetry.space_group_name_H-M   'P 1'
#
loop_
_entity.id
_entity.type
_entity.pdbx_description
1 polymer ?
#
loop_
_entity_poly.entity_id
_entity_poly.type
_entity_poly.pdbx_seq_one_letter_code
_entity_poly.pdbx_strand_id
1 'polypeptide(L)'
;MFRVVGETNGIRITHLWPPYPAGVTDPYPAGTLSVGTLATLEGQNRACRACHLRPGCTQVVVAEGRADAPLLIVGEGPGAHEDREGRPFVGPGGQLLDRILHAAGIGRDEAYLTNVVKCRPPGHRDPLPHEARTCAAHWLEPQLTRLRPRVILAVGHTAAAYLLDTRLNMSALRGQWFRYRHDDGQGGTYEAPLMPLLHPAYLLRRDTRAPGGPKSLTWRDIREAAAVLRGDHEPQQFADPAPPDMQGQPGLF
;
A
#
# COMPACT_ATOMS: atom_id res chain seq x y z
N MET A 1 19.86 -31.48 6.22
CA MET A 1 20.97 -31.16 5.30
C MET A 1 20.34 -30.97 3.92
N PHE A 2 19.83 -29.76 3.63
CA PHE A 2 19.19 -29.46 2.35
C PHE A 2 20.13 -28.62 1.50
N ARG A 3 20.25 -29.05 0.26
CA ARG A 3 21.29 -28.70 -0.71
C ARG A 3 20.94 -27.37 -1.37
N VAL A 4 21.87 -26.42 -1.32
CA VAL A 4 21.83 -25.18 -2.10
C VAL A 4 22.01 -25.54 -3.57
N VAL A 5 21.09 -25.10 -4.43
CA VAL A 5 21.24 -25.15 -5.88
C VAL A 5 20.83 -23.78 -6.45
N GLY A 6 21.81 -23.03 -6.94
CA GLY A 6 21.61 -21.91 -7.87
C GLY A 6 21.77 -20.51 -7.28
N GLU A 7 22.99 -19.97 -7.35
CA GLU A 7 23.26 -18.52 -7.30
C GLU A 7 22.82 -17.88 -8.63
N THR A 8 21.87 -16.95 -8.56
CA THR A 8 21.74 -15.79 -9.46
C THR A 8 20.97 -14.70 -8.68
N ASN A 9 21.34 -13.43 -8.90
CA ASN A 9 20.85 -12.21 -8.23
C ASN A 9 19.32 -12.14 -8.00
N GLY A 10 18.83 -12.82 -6.97
CA GLY A 10 17.42 -12.95 -6.62
C GLY A 10 17.09 -12.11 -5.41
N ILE A 11 16.21 -11.13 -5.62
CA ILE A 11 15.56 -10.29 -4.60
C ILE A 11 15.06 -11.19 -3.45
N ARG A 12 15.45 -10.88 -2.22
CA ARG A 12 14.87 -11.50 -1.02
C ARG A 12 13.62 -10.72 -0.66
N ILE A 13 12.46 -11.27 -0.99
CA ILE A 13 11.17 -10.81 -0.46
C ILE A 13 11.25 -10.98 1.07
N THR A 14 11.35 -9.87 1.80
CA THR A 14 11.58 -9.85 3.26
C THR A 14 10.35 -10.27 4.08
N HIS A 15 9.20 -10.42 3.44
CA HIS A 15 8.05 -11.09 4.03
C HIS A 15 8.02 -12.55 3.58
N LEU A 16 8.65 -13.43 4.35
CA LEU A 16 8.43 -14.88 4.24
C LEU A 16 7.02 -15.19 4.75
N TRP A 17 6.01 -14.91 3.95
CA TRP A 17 4.67 -15.41 4.17
C TRP A 17 4.71 -16.94 4.01
N PRO A 18 4.12 -17.73 4.92
CA PRO A 18 4.12 -19.18 4.79
C PRO A 18 3.45 -19.61 3.49
N PRO A 19 3.86 -20.75 2.93
CA PRO A 19 3.28 -21.26 1.70
C PRO A 19 1.75 -21.38 1.83
N TYR A 20 1.06 -21.28 0.70
CA TYR A 20 -0.38 -21.53 0.62
C TYR A 20 -0.76 -22.80 1.40
N PRO A 21 -1.93 -22.82 2.08
CA PRO A 21 -2.43 -24.02 2.75
C PRO A 21 -2.36 -25.23 1.81
N ALA A 22 -1.98 -26.38 2.35
CA ALA A 22 -1.88 -27.61 1.57
C ALA A 22 -3.18 -27.87 0.78
N GLY A 23 -3.08 -27.96 -0.55
CA GLY A 23 -4.22 -28.16 -1.46
C GLY A 23 -4.70 -26.92 -2.20
N VAL A 24 -4.21 -25.71 -1.86
CA VAL A 24 -4.43 -24.50 -2.66
C VAL A 24 -3.26 -24.34 -3.62
N THR A 25 -3.48 -24.66 -4.90
CA THR A 25 -2.53 -24.29 -5.97
C THR A 25 -2.82 -22.86 -6.37
N ASP A 26 -1.80 -22.01 -6.42
CA ASP A 26 -1.93 -20.71 -7.08
C ASP A 26 -2.02 -20.96 -8.59
N PRO A 27 -3.17 -20.71 -9.24
CA PRO A 27 -3.28 -20.88 -10.69
C PRO A 27 -2.45 -19.83 -11.45
N TYR A 28 -1.85 -18.86 -10.75
CA TYR A 28 -1.03 -17.79 -11.30
C TYR A 28 0.40 -17.89 -10.75
N PRO A 29 1.28 -18.68 -11.38
CA PRO A 29 2.65 -18.82 -10.90
C PRO A 29 3.33 -17.45 -10.84
N ALA A 30 4.11 -17.24 -9.79
CA ALA A 30 4.89 -16.02 -9.63
C ALA A 30 5.84 -15.87 -10.84
N GLY A 31 5.44 -15.10 -11.84
CA GLY A 31 6.28 -14.80 -12.99
C GLY A 31 7.54 -14.10 -12.51
N THR A 32 8.69 -14.45 -13.10
CA THR A 32 9.95 -13.74 -12.85
C THR A 32 9.79 -12.31 -13.39
N LEU A 33 9.45 -11.38 -12.50
CA LEU A 33 9.39 -9.97 -12.87
C LEU A 33 10.81 -9.50 -13.15
N SER A 34 11.03 -9.07 -14.39
CA SER A 34 12.26 -8.40 -14.77
C SER A 34 12.43 -7.19 -13.87
N VAL A 35 13.58 -7.11 -13.19
CA VAL A 35 14.03 -6.02 -12.33
C VAL A 35 14.39 -4.81 -13.23
N GLY A 36 13.43 -4.35 -14.02
CA GLY A 36 13.54 -3.23 -14.95
C GLY A 36 13.24 -1.88 -14.30
N THR A 37 13.16 -0.82 -15.10
CA THR A 37 12.79 0.51 -14.61
C THR A 37 11.36 0.52 -14.04
N LEU A 38 11.01 1.52 -13.22
CA LEU A 38 9.63 1.69 -12.74
C LEU A 38 8.63 1.73 -13.92
N ALA A 39 8.98 2.41 -15.01
CA ALA A 39 8.17 2.45 -16.23
C ALA A 39 7.97 1.05 -16.85
N THR A 40 8.99 0.19 -16.86
CA THR A 40 8.88 -1.19 -17.32
C THR A 40 7.92 -2.00 -16.44
N LEU A 41 8.06 -1.88 -15.11
CA LEU A 41 7.19 -2.54 -14.14
C LEU A 41 5.73 -2.11 -14.34
N GLU A 42 5.49 -0.81 -14.48
CA GLU A 42 4.15 -0.30 -14.74
C GLU A 42 3.58 -0.80 -16.08
N GLY A 43 4.40 -0.87 -17.13
CA GLY A 43 4.01 -1.41 -18.44
C GLY A 43 3.54 -2.86 -18.33
N GLN A 44 4.29 -3.69 -17.61
CA GLN A 44 3.92 -5.09 -17.34
C GLN A 44 2.64 -5.21 -16.51
N ASN A 45 2.47 -4.34 -15.51
CA ASN A 45 1.29 -4.34 -14.65
C ASN A 45 -0.01 -4.13 -15.45
N ARG A 46 0.00 -3.25 -16.47
CA ARG A 46 -1.18 -3.03 -17.33
C ARG A 46 -1.64 -4.28 -18.08
N ALA A 47 -0.72 -5.22 -18.35
CA ALA A 47 -1.00 -6.49 -19.00
C ALA A 47 -1.23 -7.66 -18.01
N CYS A 48 -1.19 -7.40 -16.70
CA CYS A 48 -1.29 -8.41 -15.66
C CYS A 48 -2.55 -9.26 -15.80
N ARG A 49 -2.39 -10.57 -15.61
CA ARG A 49 -3.47 -11.56 -15.50
C ARG A 49 -3.29 -12.49 -14.30
N ALA A 50 -2.52 -12.08 -13.30
CA ALA A 50 -2.04 -12.94 -12.21
C ALA A 50 -3.05 -13.19 -11.08
N CYS A 51 -4.30 -12.73 -11.18
CA CYS A 51 -5.31 -13.06 -10.16
C CYS A 51 -6.75 -12.96 -10.70
N HIS A 52 -7.70 -13.50 -9.93
CA HIS A 52 -9.13 -13.52 -10.26
C HIS A 52 -9.81 -12.15 -10.33
N LEU A 53 -9.13 -11.07 -9.89
CA LEU A 53 -9.64 -9.72 -10.06
C LEU A 53 -9.58 -9.24 -11.52
N ARG A 54 -8.65 -9.76 -12.32
CA ARG A 54 -8.42 -9.23 -13.67
C ARG A 54 -9.63 -9.37 -14.61
N PRO A 55 -10.37 -10.50 -14.67
CA PRO A 55 -11.56 -10.61 -15.51
C PRO A 55 -12.70 -9.67 -15.11
N GLY A 56 -12.74 -9.23 -13.84
CA GLY A 56 -13.83 -8.40 -13.30
C GLY A 56 -13.59 -6.89 -13.38
N CYS A 57 -12.40 -6.44 -13.78
CA CYS A 57 -12.07 -5.02 -13.92
C CYS A 57 -12.06 -4.58 -15.40
N THR A 58 -12.43 -3.33 -15.63
CA THR A 58 -12.35 -2.70 -16.95
C THR A 58 -10.89 -2.48 -17.34
N GLN A 59 -10.10 -1.97 -16.40
CA GLN A 59 -8.67 -1.71 -16.59
C GLN A 59 -7.90 -1.82 -15.28
N VAL A 60 -6.60 -2.07 -15.42
CA VAL A 60 -5.66 -2.09 -14.30
C VAL A 60 -5.32 -0.65 -13.92
N VAL A 61 -5.45 -0.32 -12.65
CA VAL A 61 -5.08 0.97 -12.06
C VAL A 61 -3.72 0.80 -11.40
N VAL A 62 -2.69 1.17 -12.14
CA VAL A 62 -1.30 0.90 -11.76
C VAL A 62 -0.82 1.83 -10.65
N ALA A 63 -0.72 3.12 -10.98
CA ALA A 63 -0.26 4.20 -10.10
C ALA A 63 -0.38 5.54 -10.85
N GLU A 64 -0.13 6.63 -10.14
CA GLU A 64 0.07 7.98 -10.69
C GLU A 64 1.08 8.73 -9.83
N GLY A 65 2.01 9.47 -10.44
CA GLY A 65 3.02 10.27 -9.73
C GLY A 65 4.42 10.12 -10.32
N ARG A 66 5.35 10.94 -9.85
CA ARG A 66 6.76 10.91 -10.27
C ARG A 66 7.55 9.82 -9.54
N ALA A 67 8.52 9.24 -10.21
CA ALA A 67 9.33 8.14 -9.67
C ALA A 67 10.21 8.54 -8.47
N ASP A 68 10.46 9.84 -8.28
CA ASP A 68 11.23 10.43 -7.19
C ASP A 68 10.34 11.13 -6.15
N ALA A 69 9.03 10.86 -6.15
CA ALA A 69 8.08 11.46 -5.22
C ALA A 69 8.48 11.14 -3.76
N PRO A 70 8.63 12.15 -2.89
CA PRO A 70 9.01 11.93 -1.50
C PRO A 70 7.91 11.24 -0.69
N LEU A 71 6.65 11.34 -1.12
CA LEU A 71 5.51 10.72 -0.47
C LEU A 71 4.97 9.55 -1.30
N LEU A 72 4.76 8.40 -0.67
CA LEU A 72 3.99 7.30 -1.23
C LEU A 72 2.65 7.20 -0.51
N ILE A 73 1.56 7.17 -1.28
CA ILE A 73 0.21 6.94 -0.77
C ILE A 73 -0.28 5.60 -1.29
N VAL A 74 -0.63 4.70 -0.36
CA VAL A 74 -1.14 3.36 -0.68
C VAL A 74 -2.56 3.23 -0.16
N GLY A 75 -3.52 3.00 -1.06
CA GLY A 75 -4.90 2.64 -0.70
C GLY A 75 -5.16 1.14 -0.81
N GLU A 76 -6.42 0.76 -0.63
CA GLU A 76 -6.86 -0.63 -0.72
C GLU A 76 -6.84 -1.16 -2.17
N GLY A 77 -7.62 -0.53 -3.04
CA GLY A 77 -7.90 -1.02 -4.39
C GLY A 77 -8.76 -0.02 -5.17
N PRO A 78 -8.93 -0.21 -6.49
CA PRO A 78 -9.70 0.69 -7.33
C PRO A 78 -11.20 0.63 -7.03
N GLY A 79 -11.86 1.80 -7.00
CA GLY A 79 -13.31 1.92 -7.04
C GLY A 79 -13.84 1.98 -8.48
N ALA A 80 -15.13 2.28 -8.64
CA ALA A 80 -15.78 2.32 -9.96
C ALA A 80 -15.27 3.45 -10.87
N HIS A 81 -14.82 4.57 -10.31
CA HIS A 81 -14.30 5.69 -11.08
C HIS A 81 -12.86 5.38 -11.52
N GLU A 82 -12.05 4.88 -10.59
CA GLU A 82 -10.68 4.45 -10.84
C GLU A 82 -10.64 3.33 -11.89
N ASP A 83 -11.53 2.34 -11.79
CA ASP A 83 -11.67 1.27 -12.78
C ASP A 83 -12.09 1.78 -14.15
N ARG A 84 -12.86 2.87 -14.25
CA ARG A 84 -13.27 3.43 -15.55
C ARG A 84 -12.19 4.32 -16.17
N GLU A 85 -11.39 4.99 -15.35
CA GLU A 85 -10.41 5.98 -15.81
C GLU A 85 -8.98 5.45 -15.84
N GLY A 86 -8.68 4.37 -15.13
CA GLY A 86 -7.33 3.80 -15.02
C GLY A 86 -6.42 4.52 -14.04
N ARG A 87 -6.98 5.44 -13.27
CA ARG A 87 -6.22 6.39 -12.45
C ARG A 87 -6.59 6.19 -10.98
N PRO A 88 -5.61 6.20 -10.06
CA PRO A 88 -5.88 6.00 -8.64
C PRO A 88 -6.48 7.27 -8.02
N PHE A 89 -7.41 7.09 -7.09
CA PHE A 89 -8.01 8.16 -6.29
C PHE A 89 -8.65 9.28 -7.14
N VAL A 90 -9.50 8.93 -8.11
CA VAL A 90 -10.24 9.92 -8.94
C VAL A 90 -11.72 10.05 -8.57
N GLY A 91 -12.27 9.06 -7.85
CA GLY A 91 -13.64 9.09 -7.34
C GLY A 91 -13.82 10.05 -6.15
N PRO A 92 -15.03 10.09 -5.54
CA PRO A 92 -15.34 11.04 -4.46
C PRO A 92 -14.40 10.97 -3.25
N GLY A 93 -13.94 9.76 -2.90
CA GLY A 93 -12.96 9.55 -1.84
C GLY A 93 -11.58 10.12 -2.19
N GLY A 94 -11.14 9.92 -3.44
CA GLY A 94 -9.89 10.49 -3.93
C GLY A 94 -9.91 12.02 -4.01
N GLN A 95 -11.01 12.60 -4.49
CA GLN A 95 -11.20 14.05 -4.48
C GLN A 95 -11.20 14.64 -3.06
N LEU A 96 -11.73 13.90 -2.07
CA LEU A 96 -11.61 14.32 -0.67
C LEU A 96 -10.17 14.22 -0.17
N LEU A 97 -9.44 13.15 -0.52
CA LEU A 97 -8.03 13.02 -0.21
C LEU A 97 -7.22 14.19 -0.78
N ASP A 98 -7.44 14.54 -2.04
CA ASP A 98 -6.78 15.68 -2.70
C ASP A 98 -7.03 16.99 -1.94
N ARG A 99 -8.27 17.25 -1.53
CA ARG A 99 -8.59 18.44 -0.71
C ARG A 99 -7.89 18.43 0.65
N ILE A 100 -7.80 17.27 1.29
CA ILE A 100 -7.13 17.11 2.59
C ILE A 100 -5.62 17.36 2.45
N LEU A 101 -4.98 16.75 1.44
CA LEU A 101 -3.56 16.94 1.13
C LEU A 101 -3.25 18.40 0.80
N HIS A 102 -4.03 18.99 -0.11
CA HIS A 102 -3.87 20.37 -0.52
C HIS A 102 -4.02 21.34 0.67
N ALA A 103 -5.02 21.12 1.54
CA ALA A 103 -5.20 21.93 2.73
C ALA A 103 -4.03 21.80 3.73
N ALA A 104 -3.33 20.65 3.75
CA ALA A 104 -2.14 20.42 4.56
C ALA A 104 -0.84 20.95 3.90
N GLY A 105 -0.94 21.53 2.70
CA GLY A 105 0.19 22.02 1.93
C GLY A 105 1.01 20.93 1.26
N ILE A 106 0.41 19.77 0.94
CA ILE A 106 1.02 18.68 0.18
C ILE A 106 0.46 18.72 -1.25
N GLY A 107 1.33 18.95 -2.23
CA GLY A 107 1.01 18.87 -3.64
C GLY A 107 0.78 17.42 -4.09
N ARG A 108 -0.16 17.19 -5.01
CA ARG A 108 -0.38 15.84 -5.57
C ARG A 108 0.84 15.36 -6.35
N ASP A 109 1.61 16.27 -6.93
CA ASP A 109 2.88 16.01 -7.61
C ASP A 109 4.01 15.60 -6.65
N GLU A 110 3.87 15.84 -5.35
CA GLU A 110 4.78 15.33 -4.32
C GLU A 110 4.48 13.87 -3.92
N ALA A 111 3.36 13.33 -4.41
CA ALA A 111 2.91 11.99 -4.09
C ALA A 111 3.03 11.04 -5.30
N TYR A 112 3.45 9.80 -5.01
CA TYR A 112 3.17 8.65 -5.84
C TYR A 112 1.99 7.91 -5.24
N LEU A 113 0.90 7.78 -5.98
CA LEU A 113 -0.35 7.20 -5.52
C LEU A 113 -0.55 5.82 -6.13
N THR A 114 -0.85 4.83 -5.29
CA THR A 114 -1.18 3.48 -5.75
C THR A 114 -2.05 2.75 -4.73
N ASN A 115 -2.35 1.48 -4.97
CA ASN A 115 -3.15 0.62 -4.09
C ASN A 115 -2.48 -0.74 -3.86
N VAL A 116 -2.91 -1.48 -2.85
CA VAL A 116 -2.48 -2.87 -2.62
C VAL A 116 -2.87 -3.75 -3.80
N VAL A 117 -4.16 -3.77 -4.19
CA VAL A 117 -4.60 -4.41 -5.43
C VAL A 117 -4.73 -3.39 -6.56
N LYS A 118 -4.43 -3.81 -7.79
CA LYS A 118 -4.46 -2.95 -8.99
C LYS A 118 -5.73 -3.10 -9.83
N CYS A 119 -6.62 -4.02 -9.46
CA CYS A 119 -7.87 -4.31 -10.16
C CYS A 119 -9.04 -4.16 -9.17
N ARG A 120 -10.17 -3.61 -9.63
CA ARG A 120 -11.36 -3.40 -8.79
C ARG A 120 -11.96 -4.74 -8.33
N PRO A 121 -12.14 -4.96 -7.02
CA PRO A 121 -12.92 -6.09 -6.53
C PRO A 121 -14.41 -6.02 -6.90
N PRO A 122 -15.05 -7.16 -7.21
CA PRO A 122 -16.46 -7.20 -7.60
C PRO A 122 -17.37 -6.74 -6.46
N GLY A 123 -18.44 -6.00 -6.76
CA GLY A 123 -19.43 -5.61 -5.76
C GLY A 123 -18.91 -4.67 -4.67
N HIS A 124 -17.78 -3.99 -4.87
CA HIS A 124 -17.17 -3.08 -3.88
C HIS A 124 -16.81 -3.75 -2.54
N ARG A 125 -16.58 -5.07 -2.53
CA ARG A 125 -15.98 -5.74 -1.37
C ARG A 125 -14.51 -5.35 -1.23
N ASP A 126 -13.98 -5.55 -0.05
CA ASP A 126 -12.54 -5.51 0.18
C ASP A 126 -11.84 -6.65 -0.61
N PRO A 127 -10.58 -6.48 -1.05
CA PRO A 127 -9.83 -7.55 -1.70
C PRO A 127 -9.67 -8.73 -0.74
N LEU A 128 -9.76 -9.94 -1.27
CA LEU A 128 -9.50 -11.13 -0.48
C LEU A 128 -8.00 -11.20 -0.16
N PRO A 129 -7.64 -11.86 0.95
CA PRO A 129 -6.26 -12.00 1.38
C PRO A 129 -5.28 -12.46 0.30
N HIS A 130 -5.67 -13.49 -0.45
CA HIS A 130 -4.84 -14.03 -1.52
C HIS A 130 -4.74 -13.08 -2.74
N GLU A 131 -5.80 -12.32 -3.04
CA GLU A 131 -5.79 -11.33 -4.13
C GLU A 131 -4.82 -10.21 -3.81
N ALA A 132 -4.87 -9.72 -2.57
CA ALA A 132 -3.98 -8.68 -2.09
C ALA A 132 -2.52 -9.13 -2.06
N ARG A 133 -2.23 -10.30 -1.47
CA ARG A 133 -0.87 -10.88 -1.45
C ARG A 133 -0.30 -11.03 -2.85
N THR A 134 -1.06 -11.68 -3.74
CA THR A 134 -0.61 -11.93 -5.12
C THR A 134 -0.33 -10.61 -5.84
N CYS A 135 -1.27 -9.66 -5.79
CA CYS A 135 -1.14 -8.40 -6.50
C CYS A 135 0.00 -7.54 -5.94
N ALA A 136 0.15 -7.51 -4.62
CA ALA A 136 1.15 -6.67 -3.97
C ALA A 136 2.56 -7.22 -4.10
N ALA A 137 2.77 -8.54 -3.96
CA ALA A 137 4.05 -9.19 -4.25
C ALA A 137 4.50 -8.96 -5.70
N HIS A 138 3.56 -8.98 -6.64
CA HIS A 138 3.87 -8.72 -8.04
C HIS A 138 4.12 -7.25 -8.37
N TRP A 139 3.44 -6.31 -7.70
CA TRP A 139 3.43 -4.93 -8.18
C TRP A 139 3.76 -3.90 -7.13
N LEU A 140 3.18 -3.98 -5.93
CA LEU A 140 3.41 -2.98 -4.88
C LEU A 140 4.83 -3.10 -4.30
N GLU A 141 5.29 -4.31 -4.00
CA GLU A 141 6.62 -4.53 -3.42
C GLU A 141 7.75 -4.13 -4.38
N PRO A 142 7.73 -4.49 -5.68
CA PRO A 142 8.72 -3.96 -6.62
C PRO A 142 8.62 -2.44 -6.80
N GLN A 143 7.41 -1.85 -6.72
CA GLN A 143 7.26 -0.38 -6.70
C GLN A 143 7.97 0.23 -5.48
N LEU A 144 7.76 -0.32 -4.29
CA LEU A 144 8.41 0.13 -3.05
C LEU A 144 9.94 0.05 -3.12
N THR A 145 10.47 -1.08 -3.60
CA THR A 145 11.91 -1.27 -3.82
C THR A 145 12.51 -0.21 -4.75
N ARG A 146 11.76 0.24 -5.76
CA ARG A 146 12.22 1.28 -6.69
C ARG A 146 12.05 2.70 -6.18
N LEU A 147 10.92 2.98 -5.56
CA LEU A 147 10.55 4.33 -5.13
C LEU A 147 11.35 4.79 -3.92
N ARG A 148 11.54 3.91 -2.92
CA ARG A 148 12.19 4.25 -1.63
C ARG A 148 11.72 5.61 -1.07
N PRO A 149 10.39 5.79 -0.85
CA PRO A 149 9.75 7.08 -0.59
C PRO A 149 9.98 7.59 0.83
N ARG A 150 10.44 8.83 1.01
CA ARG A 150 10.74 9.43 2.33
C ARG A 150 9.65 9.27 3.38
N VAL A 151 8.37 9.28 3.01
CA VAL A 151 7.22 9.04 3.90
C VAL A 151 6.18 8.15 3.21
N ILE A 152 5.55 7.24 3.95
CA ILE A 152 4.47 6.38 3.46
C ILE A 152 3.16 6.69 4.21
N LEU A 153 2.08 6.91 3.46
CA LEU A 153 0.72 7.01 4.00
C LEU A 153 -0.11 5.80 3.57
N ALA A 154 -0.52 5.00 4.55
CA ALA A 154 -1.41 3.86 4.33
C ALA A 154 -2.86 4.29 4.54
N VAL A 155 -3.62 4.44 3.47
CA VAL A 155 -4.97 4.99 3.48
C VAL A 155 -6.00 3.87 3.60
N GLY A 156 -6.55 3.70 4.80
CA GLY A 156 -7.51 2.65 5.13
C GLY A 156 -6.89 1.39 5.72
N HIS A 157 -7.74 0.53 6.26
CA HIS A 157 -7.33 -0.66 7.00
C HIS A 157 -6.52 -1.62 6.15
N THR A 158 -6.99 -1.93 4.94
CA THR A 158 -6.35 -2.88 4.03
C THR A 158 -4.89 -2.52 3.72
N ALA A 159 -4.62 -1.25 3.39
CA ALA A 159 -3.26 -0.79 3.13
C ALA A 159 -2.39 -0.84 4.39
N ALA A 160 -2.93 -0.43 5.53
CA ALA A 160 -2.20 -0.42 6.80
C ALA A 160 -1.87 -1.85 7.27
N ALA A 161 -2.85 -2.75 7.23
CA ALA A 161 -2.70 -4.15 7.61
C ALA A 161 -1.65 -4.85 6.75
N TYR A 162 -1.66 -4.64 5.42
CA TYR A 162 -0.65 -5.21 4.53
C TYR A 162 0.75 -4.69 4.82
N LEU A 163 0.93 -3.36 4.83
CA LEU A 163 2.25 -2.76 4.93
C LEU A 163 2.89 -2.94 6.32
N LEU A 164 2.07 -3.08 7.37
CA LEU A 164 2.54 -3.28 8.74
C LEU A 164 2.49 -4.73 9.20
N ASP A 165 2.02 -5.65 8.36
CA ASP A 165 1.81 -7.07 8.71
C ASP A 165 1.09 -7.24 10.06
N THR A 166 -0.05 -6.55 10.21
CA THR A 166 -0.74 -6.42 11.51
C THR A 166 -2.24 -6.66 11.42
N ARG A 167 -2.82 -7.12 12.53
CA ARG A 167 -4.28 -7.34 12.70
C ARG A 167 -4.96 -6.25 13.53
N LEU A 168 -4.22 -5.20 13.88
CA LEU A 168 -4.77 -4.08 14.64
C LEU A 168 -5.78 -3.30 13.80
N ASN A 169 -6.85 -2.84 14.45
CA ASN A 169 -7.86 -2.03 13.80
C ASN A 169 -7.39 -0.57 13.58
N MET A 170 -8.11 0.17 12.73
CA MET A 170 -7.75 1.56 12.43
C MET A 170 -7.79 2.50 13.65
N SER A 171 -8.58 2.23 14.69
CA SER A 171 -8.57 3.05 15.90
C SER A 171 -7.26 2.95 16.66
N ALA A 172 -6.61 1.78 16.65
CA ALA A 172 -5.28 1.59 17.21
C ALA A 172 -4.19 2.13 16.28
N LEU A 173 -4.33 1.96 14.96
CA LEU A 173 -3.27 2.24 14.00
C LEU A 173 -3.16 3.69 13.53
N ARG A 174 -4.30 4.37 13.30
CA ARG A 174 -4.30 5.70 12.66
C ARG A 174 -3.32 6.64 13.36
N GLY A 175 -2.72 7.57 12.61
CA GLY A 175 -1.95 8.69 13.11
C GLY A 175 -0.85 8.37 14.13
N GLN A 176 -0.40 7.12 14.20
CA GLN A 176 0.84 6.72 14.85
C GLN A 176 1.88 6.50 13.75
N TRP A 177 3.14 6.76 14.08
CA TRP A 177 4.25 6.46 13.20
C TRP A 177 4.72 5.03 13.43
N PHE A 178 4.96 4.30 12.35
CA PHE A 178 5.55 2.97 12.35
C PHE A 178 6.82 2.98 11.51
N ARG A 179 7.80 2.18 11.91
CA ARG A 179 9.03 2.02 11.15
C ARG A 179 8.79 0.97 10.08
N TYR A 180 8.66 1.41 8.83
CA TYR A 180 8.53 0.52 7.69
C TYR A 180 9.92 0.12 7.19
N ARG A 181 10.12 -1.17 6.93
CA ARG A 181 11.37 -1.76 6.45
C ARG A 181 11.09 -2.59 5.21
N HIS A 182 11.88 -2.39 4.16
CA HIS A 182 11.70 -3.10 2.89
C HIS A 182 13.06 -3.34 2.20
N ASP A 183 13.14 -4.34 1.34
CA ASP A 183 14.35 -4.60 0.53
C ASP A 183 14.62 -3.44 -0.45
N ASP A 184 15.88 -2.98 -0.49
CA ASP A 184 16.28 -1.84 -1.34
C ASP A 184 16.68 -2.22 -2.77
N GLY A 185 16.61 -3.50 -3.13
CA GLY A 185 16.98 -4.05 -4.43
C GLY A 185 18.49 -4.11 -4.68
N GLN A 186 19.30 -3.77 -3.68
CA GLN A 186 20.76 -3.70 -3.72
C GLN A 186 21.42 -4.61 -2.67
N GLY A 187 20.62 -5.45 -2.00
CA GLY A 187 21.07 -6.35 -0.93
C GLY A 187 21.04 -5.70 0.46
N GLY A 188 20.44 -4.51 0.61
CA GLY A 188 20.23 -3.82 1.87
C GLY A 188 18.75 -3.64 2.21
N THR A 189 18.51 -2.91 3.30
CA THR A 189 17.17 -2.59 3.80
C THR A 189 16.96 -1.08 3.72
N TYR A 190 15.88 -0.68 3.07
CA TYR A 190 15.35 0.67 3.08
C TYR A 190 14.40 0.86 4.27
N GLU A 191 14.50 1.98 4.98
CA GLU A 191 13.58 2.37 6.05
C GLU A 191 12.80 3.65 5.71
N ALA A 192 11.52 3.69 6.07
CA ALA A 192 10.68 4.88 5.99
C ALA A 192 9.72 4.98 7.19
N PRO A 193 9.35 6.19 7.63
CA PRO A 193 8.19 6.38 8.49
C PRO A 193 6.90 6.13 7.71
N LEU A 194 6.04 5.29 8.27
CA LEU A 194 4.72 4.98 7.75
C LEU A 194 3.64 5.44 8.74
N MET A 195 2.64 6.16 8.25
CA MET A 195 1.46 6.54 9.03
C MET A 195 0.17 6.01 8.40
N PRO A 196 -0.61 5.19 9.13
CA PRO A 196 -1.97 4.84 8.73
C PRO A 196 -2.93 6.04 8.85
N LEU A 197 -3.79 6.22 7.85
CA LEU A 197 -4.84 7.22 7.81
C LEU A 197 -6.20 6.57 7.62
N LEU A 198 -7.26 7.21 8.15
CA LEU A 198 -8.63 6.77 7.87
C LEU A 198 -8.93 6.93 6.38
N HIS A 199 -9.60 5.93 5.80
CA HIS A 199 -9.96 5.96 4.38
C HIS A 199 -10.96 7.11 4.10
N PRO A 200 -10.77 7.94 3.05
CA PRO A 200 -11.67 9.05 2.73
C PRO A 200 -13.15 8.65 2.57
N ALA A 201 -13.42 7.46 2.03
CA ALA A 201 -14.79 6.93 1.93
C ALA A 201 -15.47 6.77 3.31
N TYR A 202 -14.72 6.46 4.38
CA TYR A 202 -15.26 6.45 5.74
C TYR A 202 -15.65 7.86 6.21
N LEU A 203 -14.82 8.87 5.89
CA LEU A 203 -15.08 10.28 6.23
C LEU A 203 -16.30 10.85 5.49
N LEU A 204 -16.55 10.39 4.26
CA LEU A 204 -17.75 10.75 3.50
C LEU A 204 -19.02 10.16 4.11
N ARG A 205 -18.96 8.92 4.62
CA ARG A 205 -20.10 8.27 5.30
C ARG A 205 -20.36 8.82 6.70
N ARG A 206 -19.32 9.30 7.38
CA ARG A 206 -19.37 9.86 8.74
C ARG A 206 -18.99 11.33 8.71
N ASP A 207 -19.86 12.15 8.12
CA ASP A 207 -19.62 13.59 7.96
C ASP A 207 -19.90 14.37 9.25
N THR A 208 -18.99 14.24 10.22
CA THR A 208 -18.96 15.06 11.42
C THR A 208 -17.62 15.77 11.55
N ARG A 209 -17.67 17.05 11.92
CA ARG A 209 -16.50 17.88 12.24
C ARG A 209 -16.31 18.06 13.75
N ALA A 210 -17.08 17.35 14.57
CA ALA A 210 -16.94 17.42 16.02
C ALA A 210 -15.50 17.08 16.45
N PRO A 211 -14.96 17.74 17.50
CA PRO A 211 -13.68 17.37 18.09
C PRO A 211 -13.63 15.86 18.41
N GLY A 212 -12.54 15.19 18.01
CA GLY A 212 -12.40 13.74 18.16
C GLY A 212 -13.18 12.90 17.13
N GLY A 213 -13.97 13.53 16.25
CA GLY A 213 -14.62 12.86 15.13
C GLY A 213 -13.65 12.52 13.99
N PRO A 214 -14.03 11.65 13.04
CA PRO A 214 -13.15 11.16 11.99
C PRO A 214 -12.44 12.25 11.17
N LYS A 215 -13.15 13.30 10.74
CA LYS A 215 -12.54 14.39 9.98
C LYS A 215 -11.54 15.21 10.81
N SER A 216 -11.85 15.44 12.09
CA SER A 216 -10.94 16.15 13.02
C SER A 216 -9.67 15.33 13.28
N LEU A 217 -9.80 14.00 13.44
CA LEU A 217 -8.66 13.10 13.61
C LEU A 217 -7.79 13.05 12.35
N THR A 218 -8.39 12.84 11.17
CA THR A 218 -7.64 12.84 9.90
C THR A 218 -6.95 14.17 9.65
N TRP A 219 -7.57 15.30 10.01
CA TRP A 219 -6.92 16.61 9.89
C TRP A 219 -5.68 16.74 10.78
N ARG A 220 -5.74 16.24 12.02
CA ARG A 220 -4.56 16.20 12.90
C ARG A 220 -3.47 15.31 12.30
N ASP A 221 -3.84 14.11 11.87
CA ASP A 221 -2.90 13.11 11.36
C ASP A 221 -2.20 13.61 10.07
N ILE A 222 -2.93 14.25 9.14
CA ILE A 222 -2.31 14.75 7.91
C ILE A 222 -1.39 15.95 8.14
N ARG A 223 -1.70 16.81 9.12
CA ARG A 223 -0.83 17.94 9.46
C ARG A 223 0.52 17.47 10.01
N GLU A 224 0.49 16.43 10.84
CA GLU A 224 1.68 15.76 11.34
C GLU A 224 2.48 15.14 10.18
N ALA A 225 1.83 14.40 9.29
CA ALA A 225 2.49 13.83 8.12
C ALA A 225 3.13 14.89 7.22
N ALA A 226 2.45 16.03 7.02
CA ALA A 226 2.96 17.15 6.23
C ALA A 226 4.21 17.79 6.87
N ALA A 227 4.23 17.91 8.21
CA ALA A 227 5.39 18.44 8.94
C ALA A 227 6.61 17.53 8.78
N VAL A 228 6.43 16.22 8.94
CA VAL A 228 7.51 15.22 8.73
C VAL A 228 7.97 15.19 7.27
N LEU A 229 7.06 15.26 6.30
CA LEU A 229 7.42 15.27 4.88
C LEU A 229 8.29 16.48 4.50
N ARG A 230 7.95 17.67 5.01
CA ARG A 230 8.73 18.91 4.83
C ARG A 230 10.05 18.92 5.59
N GLY A 231 10.23 18.01 6.55
CA GLY A 231 11.40 18.00 7.43
C GLY A 231 11.33 19.05 8.53
N ASP A 232 10.12 19.53 8.87
CA ASP A 232 9.91 20.46 9.99
C ASP A 232 10.36 19.82 11.31
N HIS A 233 10.15 18.50 11.45
CA HIS A 233 10.72 17.65 12.49
C HIS A 233 10.70 16.16 12.06
N GLU A 234 11.36 15.31 12.83
CA GLU A 234 11.27 13.85 12.68
C GLU A 234 10.10 13.26 13.51
N PRO A 235 9.62 12.05 13.17
CA PRO A 235 8.71 11.30 14.04
C PRO A 235 9.29 11.12 15.45
N GLN A 236 8.56 11.58 16.46
CA GLN A 236 9.04 11.56 17.85
C GLN A 236 9.12 10.15 18.45
N GLN A 237 8.21 9.27 18.03
CA GLN A 237 8.12 7.89 18.50
C GLN A 237 7.60 6.99 17.39
N PHE A 238 8.13 5.78 17.31
CA PHE A 238 7.60 4.70 16.50
C PHE A 238 6.85 3.70 17.38
N ALA A 239 5.63 3.38 16.99
CA ALA A 239 4.87 2.29 17.56
C ALA A 239 5.32 0.95 16.95
N ASP A 240 5.20 -0.12 17.73
CA ASP A 240 5.40 -1.47 17.23
C ASP A 240 4.09 -1.98 16.63
N PRO A 241 4.09 -2.46 15.37
CA PRO A 241 2.97 -3.24 14.90
C PRO A 241 2.96 -4.54 15.71
N ALA A 242 1.86 -4.82 16.42
CA ALA A 242 1.74 -6.08 17.13
C ALA A 242 1.95 -7.22 16.10
N PRO A 243 2.87 -8.17 16.35
CA PRO A 243 3.11 -9.25 15.42
C PRO A 243 1.82 -10.06 15.22
N PRO A 244 1.67 -10.77 14.09
CA PRO A 244 0.68 -11.82 13.96
C PRO A 244 0.81 -12.79 15.16
N ASP A 245 -0.28 -13.43 15.58
CA ASP A 245 -0.29 -14.24 16.80
C ASP A 245 0.87 -15.26 16.93
N MET A 246 1.13 -15.72 18.17
CA MET A 246 2.25 -16.59 18.55
C MET A 246 2.34 -17.94 17.80
N GLN A 247 1.42 -18.25 16.90
CA GLN A 247 1.44 -19.45 16.06
C GLN A 247 2.22 -19.25 14.76
N GLY A 248 2.82 -18.07 14.53
CA GLY A 248 3.53 -17.77 13.28
C GLY A 248 2.60 -17.81 12.07
N GLN A 249 1.28 -17.72 12.30
CA GLN A 249 0.32 -17.57 11.24
C GLN A 249 0.44 -16.13 10.76
N PRO A 250 0.69 -15.93 9.48
CA PRO A 250 1.10 -14.64 8.95
C PRO A 250 -0.03 -13.61 9.09
N GLY A 251 0.34 -12.32 9.11
CA GLY A 251 -0.55 -11.20 9.43
C GLY A 251 -1.58 -10.99 8.35
N LEU A 252 -2.65 -11.78 8.48
CA LEU A 252 -3.89 -11.66 7.75
C LEU A 252 -4.27 -10.16 7.71
N PHE A 253 -4.66 -9.53 6.61
CA PHE A 253 -5.47 -10.08 5.54
C PHE A 253 -6.23 -11.35 5.89
#